data_AF-A0A1E2WXS9-F1
#
_entry.id   AF-A0A1E2WXS9-F1
#
_cell.length_a   1.000
_cell.length_b   1.000
_cell.length_c   1.000
_cell.angle_alpha   90.00
_cell.angle_beta   90.00
_cell.angle_gamma   90.00
#
_symmetry.space_group_name_H-M   'P 1'
#
loop_
_entity.id
_entity.type
_entity.pdbx_description
1 polymer ?
#
loop_
_entity_poly.entity_id
_entity_poly.type
_entity_poly.pdbx_seq_one_letter_code
_entity_poly.pdbx_strand_id
1 'polypeptide(L)' 'MKVTKTISIDVPGLGAKIKEVRETDSRSLKAICEAVGMSQMNWYRIEEEKQSLPLETLRKIEEVLGVDFGVKLEGEGNV' A
#
# COMPACT_ATOMS: atom_id res chain seq x y z
N MET A 1 -14.05 -25.14 14.59
CA MET A 1 -14.92 -24.06 14.04
C MET A 1 -14.01 -22.92 13.62
N LYS A 2 -14.21 -22.31 12.44
CA LYS A 2 -13.36 -21.22 11.94
C LYS A 2 -14.09 -19.89 12.08
N VAL A 3 -13.46 -18.91 12.71
CA VAL A 3 -14.00 -17.56 12.92
C VAL A 3 -13.00 -16.57 12.32
N THR A 4 -13.46 -15.64 11.47
CA THR A 4 -12.63 -14.64 10.79
C THR A 4 -13.35 -13.29 10.78
N LYS A 5 -12.60 -12.21 11.02
CA LYS A 5 -13.06 -10.82 10.91
C LYS A 5 -12.11 -10.08 9.96
N THR A 6 -12.66 -9.47 8.91
CA THR A 6 -11.93 -8.63 7.96
C THR A 6 -12.48 -7.21 8.06
N ILE A 7 -11.60 -6.21 8.12
CA ILE A 7 -11.96 -4.79 8.13
C ILE A 7 -11.40 -4.16 6.84
N SER A 8 -12.24 -3.39 6.16
CA SER A 8 -11.85 -2.57 5.02
C SER A 8 -12.22 -1.12 5.32
N ILE A 9 -11.33 -0.20 4.99
CA ILE A 9 -11.56 1.25 5.08
C ILE A 9 -11.33 1.86 3.70
N ASP A 10 -12.07 2.92 3.39
CA ASP A 10 -11.82 3.70 2.19
C ASP A 10 -10.79 4.79 2.50
N VAL A 11 -9.74 4.84 1.70
CA VAL A 11 -8.71 5.89 1.77
C VAL A 11 -8.58 6.53 0.37
N PRO A 12 -9.53 7.39 -0.04
CA PRO A 12 -9.52 7.98 -1.37
C PRO A 12 -8.25 8.81 -1.62
N GLY A 13 -7.65 8.66 -2.80
CA GLY A 13 -6.43 9.38 -3.19
C GLY A 13 -5.14 8.79 -2.64
N LEU A 14 -5.19 7.65 -1.95
CA LEU A 14 -3.99 6.92 -1.53
C LEU A 14 -3.13 6.50 -2.74
N GLY A 15 -3.75 6.05 -3.83
CA GLY A 15 -3.04 5.64 -5.05
C GLY A 15 -2.27 6.82 -5.66
N ALA A 16 -2.87 8.01 -5.70
CA ALA A 16 -2.22 9.23 -6.17
C ALA A 16 -1.03 9.62 -5.28
N LYS A 17 -1.16 9.55 -3.95
CA LYS A 17 -0.05 9.83 -3.02
C LYS A 17 1.11 8.86 -3.18
N ILE A 18 0.83 7.56 -3.34
CA ILE A 18 1.86 6.54 -3.61
C ILE A 18 2.61 6.88 -4.90
N LYS A 19 1.88 7.28 -5.95
CA LYS A 19 2.45 7.68 -7.22
C LYS A 19 3.37 8.89 -7.10
N GLU A 20 2.93 9.94 -6.41
CA GLU A 20 3.72 11.15 -6.17
C GLU A 20 5.05 10.81 -5.47
N VAL A 21 5.00 10.04 -4.38
CA VAL A 21 6.23 9.64 -3.66
C VAL A 21 7.14 8.80 -4.57
N ARG A 22 6.59 7.81 -5.29
CA ARG A 22 7.36 7.00 -6.24
C ARG A 22 8.06 7.85 -7.28
N GLU A 23 7.39 8.86 -7.84
CA GLU A 23 7.95 9.70 -8.91
C GLU A 23 9.09 10.61 -8.43
N THR A 24 9.15 10.87 -7.12
CA THR A 24 10.30 11.56 -6.50
C THR A 24 11.46 10.63 -6.15
N ASP A 25 11.25 9.31 -6.22
CA ASP A 25 12.29 8.32 -5.93
C ASP A 25 13.30 8.22 -7.08
N SER A 26 14.59 8.20 -6.74
CA SER A 26 15.67 8.06 -7.73
C SER A 26 15.71 6.69 -8.42
N ARG A 27 15.09 5.66 -7.83
CA ARG A 27 15.07 4.29 -8.35
C ARG A 27 14.01 4.15 -9.44
N SER A 28 14.26 3.26 -10.39
CA SER A 28 13.24 2.89 -11.38
C SER A 28 12.04 2.20 -10.73
N LEU A 29 10.85 2.34 -11.34
CA LEU A 29 9.65 1.58 -10.93
C LEU A 29 9.94 0.08 -10.80
N LYS A 30 10.73 -0.48 -11.73
CA LYS A 30 11.12 -1.89 -11.70
C LYS A 30 11.84 -2.25 -10.38
N ALA A 31 12.84 -1.46 -10.00
CA ALA A 31 13.62 -1.71 -8.79
C ALA A 31 12.77 -1.56 -7.51
N ILE A 32 11.86 -0.58 -7.49
CA ILE A 32 10.90 -0.40 -6.37
C ILE A 32 9.97 -1.60 -6.27
N CYS A 33 9.40 -2.03 -7.39
CA CYS A 33 8.54 -3.22 -7.47
C CYS A 33 9.26 -4.50 -7.03
N GLU A 34 10.53 -4.68 -7.41
CA GLU A 34 11.37 -5.80 -6.97
C GLU A 34 11.59 -5.78 -5.45
N ALA A 35 11.90 -4.61 -4.87
CA ALA A 35 12.06 -4.46 -3.42
C ALA A 35 10.76 -4.75 -2.65
N VAL A 36 9.61 -4.31 -3.18
CA VAL A 36 8.29 -4.62 -2.60
C VAL A 36 7.86 -6.07 -2.90
N GLY A 37 8.44 -6.73 -3.90
CA GLY A 37 8.10 -8.10 -4.28
C GLY A 37 6.79 -8.21 -5.06
N MET A 38 6.53 -7.28 -5.99
CA MET A 38 5.36 -7.31 -6.87
C MET A 38 5.68 -6.92 -8.31
N SER A 39 4.73 -7.14 -9.23
CA SER A 39 4.87 -6.72 -10.62
C SER A 39 4.52 -5.24 -10.82
N GLN A 40 5.08 -4.62 -11.86
CA GLN A 40 4.73 -3.24 -12.24
C GLN A 40 3.25 -3.09 -12.60
N MET A 41 2.63 -4.11 -13.19
CA MET A 41 1.20 -4.11 -13.49
C MET A 41 0.35 -4.08 -12.22
N ASN A 42 0.76 -4.82 -11.18
CA ASN A 42 0.09 -4.74 -9.88
C ASN A 42 0.24 -3.35 -9.26
N TRP A 43 1.44 -2.77 -9.35
CA TRP A 43 1.72 -1.42 -8.88
C TRP A 43 0.81 -0.38 -9.55
N TYR A 44 0.71 -0.36 -10.88
CA TYR A 44 -0.17 0.58 -11.58
C TYR A 44 -1.62 0.46 -11.16
N ARG A 45 -2.12 -0.77 -10.94
CA ARG A 45 -3.49 -0.96 -10.42
C ARG A 45 -3.69 -0.36 -9.01
N ILE A 46 -2.65 -0.34 -8.17
CA ILE A 46 -2.67 0.32 -6.86
C ILE A 46 -2.73 1.85 -7.06
N GLU A 47 -1.86 2.41 -7.90
CA GLU A 47 -1.84 3.86 -8.17
C GLU A 47 -3.14 4.38 -8.78
N GLU A 48 -3.76 3.57 -9.65
CA GLU A 48 -5.05 3.87 -10.28
C GLU A 48 -6.26 3.52 -9.39
N GLU A 49 -6.03 3.01 -8.18
CA GLU A 49 -7.06 2.61 -7.21
C GLU A 49 -8.07 1.57 -7.78
N LYS A 50 -7.60 0.69 -8.68
CA LYS A 50 -8.39 -0.37 -9.33
C LYS A 50 -8.44 -1.69 -8.55
N GLN A 51 -7.99 -1.67 -7.30
CA GLN A 51 -8.03 -2.83 -6.39
C GLN A 51 -7.94 -2.37 -4.93
N SER A 52 -8.33 -3.26 -4.02
CA SER A 52 -8.00 -3.08 -2.60
C SER A 52 -6.51 -3.35 -2.38
N LEU A 53 -5.92 -2.61 -1.45
CA LEU A 53 -4.53 -2.76 -1.03
C LEU A 53 -4.49 -3.41 0.37
N PRO A 54 -3.98 -4.65 0.52
CA PRO A 54 -3.77 -5.24 1.83
C PRO A 54 -2.88 -4.34 2.70
N LEU A 55 -3.21 -4.21 3.98
CA LEU A 55 -2.45 -3.34 4.90
C LEU A 55 -0.98 -3.74 4.97
N GLU A 56 -0.68 -5.04 4.99
CA GLU A 56 0.70 -5.56 4.97
C GLU A 56 1.48 -5.09 3.72
N THR A 57 0.82 -5.08 2.56
CA THR A 57 1.41 -4.59 1.32
C THR A 57 1.62 -3.08 1.38
N LEU A 58 0.69 -2.32 1.95
CA LEU A 58 0.87 -0.88 2.19
C LEU A 58 2.08 -0.62 3.10
N ARG A 59 2.22 -1.35 4.22
CA ARG A 59 3.37 -1.21 5.12
C ARG A 59 4.70 -1.51 4.42
N LYS A 60 4.72 -2.49 3.53
CA LYS A 60 5.92 -2.78 2.73
C LYS A 60 6.25 -1.69 1.72
N ILE A 61 5.24 -1.09 1.10
CA ILE A 61 5.42 0.07 0.21
C ILE A 61 6.00 1.25 1.01
N GLU A 62 5.44 1.54 2.19
CA GLU A 62 5.92 2.56 3.13
C GLU A 62 7.38 2.34 3.53
N GLU A 63 7.75 1.12 3.91
CA GLU A 63 9.13 0.74 4.24
C GLU A 63 10.08 0.97 3.05
N VAL A 64 9.71 0.48 1.86
CA VAL A 64 10.57 0.60 0.67
C VAL A 64 10.72 2.04 0.23
N LEU A 65 9.65 2.85 0.29
CA LEU A 65 9.66 4.26 -0.10
C LEU A 65 10.15 5.19 1.03
N GLY A 66 10.30 4.70 2.25
CA GLY A 66 10.74 5.49 3.41
C GLY A 66 9.74 6.57 3.82
N VAL A 67 8.43 6.30 3.69
CA VAL A 67 7.33 7.25 3.97
C VAL A 67 6.24 6.58 4.82
N ASP A 68 5.47 7.36 5.58
CA ASP A 68 4.22 6.92 6.23
C ASP A 68 3.03 7.63 5.58
N PHE A 69 2.08 6.86 5.02
CA PHE A 69 0.87 7.43 4.41
C PHE A 69 -0.24 7.71 5.42
N GLY A 70 -0.02 7.41 6.70
CA GLY A 70 -0.92 7.75 7.81
C GLY A 70 -2.17 6.89 7.88
N VAL A 71 -2.21 5.76 7.16
CA VAL A 71 -3.36 4.84 7.18
C VAL A 71 -3.37 4.05 8.48
N LYS A 72 -4.50 4.12 9.21
CA LYS A 72 -4.71 3.42 10.48
C LYS A 72 -6.04 2.68 10.44
N LEU A 73 -6.04 1.43 10.91
CA LEU A 73 -7.27 0.70 11.16
C LEU A 73 -7.70 0.96 12.60
N GLU A 74 -8.90 1.52 12.79
CA GLU A 74 -9.47 1.64 14.13
C GLU A 74 -9.82 0.23 14.66
N GLY A 75 -9.17 -0.21 15.74
CA GLY A 75 -9.48 -1.51 16.36
C GLY A 75 -8.32 -2.27 17.01
N GLU A 76 -7.09 -1.76 17.00
CA GLU A 76 -6.01 -2.30 17.85
C GLU A 76 -6.16 -1.78 19.29
N GLY A 77 -7.21 -2.23 19.98
CA GLY A 77 -7.50 -1.83 21.36
C GLY A 77 -8.66 -2.59 21.97
N ASN A 78 -8.34 -3.32 23.05
CA ASN A 78 -9.19 -4.13 23.93
C ASN A 78 -9.74 -5.46 23.37
N VAL A 79 -8.99 -6.53 23.62
CA VAL A 79 -9.52 -7.77 24.20
C VAL A 79 -8.92 -7.97 25.58
#